data_AF-A0A6A5H7C9-F1
#
_entry.id   AF-A0A6A5H7C9-F1
#
_cell.length_a   1.000
_cell.length_b   1.000
_cell.length_c   1.000
_cell.angle_alpha   90.00
_cell.angle_beta   90.00
_cell.angle_gamma   90.00
#
_symmetry.space_group_name_H-M   'P 1'
#
loop_
_entity.id
_entity.type
_entity.pdbx_description
1 polymer ?
#
loop_
_entity_poly.entity_id
_entity_poly.type
_entity_poly.pdbx_seq_one_letter_code
_entity_poly.pdbx_strand_id
1 'polypeptide(L)'
;MIRFPLFFIFPSAIHCCLVVKTVAPPKCECPYLALDKYNTQFHEADQDWYQYRLADVLLLPPKIQVDDCTIIVTCSQEDYLMWVFGGEWNYDLGHQQLNAICHSANQTWLMDYKSGFLRSIEKINAVCWKDMLRNCSCPIHQLKGGLNSTLIFS
;
A
#
# COMPACT_ATOMS: atom_id res chain seq x y z
N MET A 1 -74.25 -28.15 38.48
CA MET A 1 -73.45 -26.94 38.76
C MET A 1 -71.99 -27.33 38.92
N ILE A 2 -71.19 -27.26 37.86
CA ILE A 2 -69.72 -27.42 37.95
C ILE A 2 -69.13 -26.32 37.06
N ARG A 3 -68.52 -25.30 37.69
CA ARG A 3 -67.86 -24.18 37.03
C ARG A 3 -66.41 -24.59 36.77
N PHE A 4 -66.05 -24.76 35.49
CA PHE A 4 -64.65 -24.83 35.06
C PHE A 4 -64.08 -23.40 35.05
N PRO A 5 -63.03 -23.07 35.84
CA PRO A 5 -62.28 -21.85 35.58
C PRO A 5 -61.29 -22.15 34.45
N LEU A 6 -61.49 -21.50 33.30
CA LEU A 6 -60.48 -21.34 32.26
C LEU A 6 -59.34 -20.51 32.85
N PHE A 7 -58.36 -21.18 33.46
CA PHE A 7 -57.07 -20.58 33.76
C PHE A 7 -56.36 -20.37 32.42
N PHE A 8 -56.54 -19.17 31.88
CA PHE A 8 -55.72 -18.63 30.80
C PHE A 8 -54.28 -18.53 31.30
N ILE A 9 -53.53 -19.62 31.12
CA ILE A 9 -52.07 -19.61 31.20
C ILE A 9 -51.60 -18.94 29.91
N PHE A 10 -51.69 -17.61 29.85
CA PHE A 10 -50.89 -16.86 28.89
C PHE A 10 -49.45 -16.97 29.37
N PRO A 11 -48.54 -17.64 28.63
CA PRO A 11 -47.13 -17.54 28.93
C PRO A 11 -46.78 -16.08 28.71
N SER A 12 -46.40 -15.40 29.80
CA SER A 12 -45.83 -14.07 29.78
C SER A 12 -44.76 -14.06 28.69
N ALA A 13 -44.99 -13.26 27.65
CA ALA A 13 -44.06 -13.06 26.56
C ALA A 13 -42.74 -12.58 27.18
N ILE A 14 -41.80 -13.50 27.32
CA ILE A 14 -40.44 -13.22 27.75
C ILE A 14 -39.86 -12.37 26.63
N HIS A 15 -39.97 -11.05 26.77
CA HIS A 15 -39.25 -10.09 25.95
C HIS A 15 -37.78 -10.19 26.35
N CYS A 16 -37.11 -11.23 25.85
CA CYS A 16 -35.65 -11.27 25.80
C CYS A 16 -35.21 -10.19 24.81
N CYS A 17 -35.13 -8.93 25.26
CA CYS A 17 -34.46 -7.89 24.52
C CYS A 17 -32.98 -8.27 24.44
N LEU A 18 -32.54 -8.81 23.30
CA LEU A 18 -31.14 -9.02 22.99
C LEU A 18 -30.47 -7.64 22.96
N VAL A 19 -29.80 -7.26 24.05
CA VAL A 19 -28.95 -6.07 24.09
C VAL A 19 -27.69 -6.37 23.29
N VAL A 20 -27.72 -6.04 22.01
CA VAL A 20 -26.51 -6.01 21.19
C VAL A 20 -25.71 -4.80 21.63
N LYS A 21 -24.66 -5.02 22.44
CA LYS A 21 -23.63 -4.00 22.66
C LYS A 21 -22.86 -3.88 21.35
N THR A 22 -23.34 -3.04 20.43
CA THR A 22 -22.55 -2.66 19.27
C THR A 22 -21.42 -1.77 19.78
N VAL A 23 -20.28 -2.37 20.11
CA VAL A 23 -19.02 -1.64 20.14
C VAL A 23 -18.87 -1.12 18.71
N ALA A 24 -18.94 0.20 18.51
CA ALA A 24 -18.74 0.78 17.19
C ALA A 24 -17.46 0.17 16.59
N PRO A 25 -17.48 -0.24 15.30
CA PRO A 25 -16.29 -0.82 14.70
C PRO A 25 -15.13 0.16 14.87
N PRO A 26 -13.94 -0.32 15.27
CA PRO A 26 -12.79 0.56 15.49
C PRO A 26 -12.57 1.41 14.23
N LYS A 27 -12.23 2.69 14.44
CA LYS A 27 -11.97 3.61 13.33
C LYS A 27 -10.77 3.13 12.52
N CYS A 28 -10.80 3.39 11.22
CA CYS A 28 -9.66 3.14 10.33
C CYS A 28 -8.68 4.30 10.43
N GLU A 29 -7.57 4.07 11.13
CA GLU A 29 -6.51 5.04 11.40
C GLU A 29 -5.15 4.47 10.96
N CYS A 30 -5.16 3.62 9.93
CA CYS A 30 -3.94 2.98 9.42
C CYS A 30 -2.94 4.07 8.95
N PRO A 31 -1.63 3.97 9.31
CA PRO A 31 -0.66 5.01 8.98
C PRO A 31 -0.36 5.11 7.48
N TYR A 32 -0.29 6.33 6.96
CA TYR A 32 0.19 6.60 5.61
C TYR A 32 0.89 7.95 5.53
N LEU A 33 1.80 8.10 4.56
CA LEU A 33 2.53 9.33 4.31
C LEU A 33 2.87 9.48 2.82
N ALA A 34 2.60 10.66 2.26
CA ALA A 34 3.14 11.07 0.97
C ALA A 34 4.60 11.50 1.16
N LEU A 35 5.52 10.77 0.54
CA LEU A 35 6.93 11.09 0.59
C LEU A 35 7.33 11.99 -0.57
N ASP A 36 8.33 12.84 -0.33
CA ASP A 36 8.95 13.73 -1.28
C ASP A 36 10.48 13.71 -1.12
N LYS A 37 11.18 14.51 -1.91
CA LYS A 37 12.64 14.59 -1.87
C LYS A 37 13.24 15.00 -0.53
N TYR A 38 12.47 15.56 0.40
CA TYR A 38 12.95 16.05 1.69
C TYR A 38 12.71 15.06 2.83
N ASN A 39 11.67 14.24 2.75
CA ASN A 39 11.31 13.30 3.81
C ASN A 39 11.64 11.82 3.48
N THR A 40 11.94 11.49 2.22
CA THR A 40 12.21 10.10 1.80
C THR A 40 13.44 9.49 2.48
N GLN A 41 14.47 10.29 2.77
CA GLN A 41 15.72 9.90 3.44
C GLN A 41 15.57 9.28 4.84
N PHE A 42 14.39 9.43 5.47
CA PHE A 42 14.15 8.96 6.84
C PHE A 42 13.36 7.65 6.91
N HIS A 43 12.92 7.10 5.77
CA HIS A 43 12.01 5.95 5.72
C HIS A 43 12.66 4.68 5.16
N GLU A 44 13.99 4.64 5.19
CA GLU A 44 14.84 3.57 4.69
C GLU A 44 14.84 2.35 5.62
N ALA A 45 14.25 1.25 5.18
CA ALA A 45 14.47 -0.07 5.78
C ALA A 45 15.86 -0.65 5.43
N ASP A 46 16.59 -0.06 4.49
CA ASP A 46 17.91 -0.51 4.07
C ASP A 46 18.71 0.70 3.54
N GLN A 47 19.92 0.97 4.00
CA GLN A 47 20.69 2.17 3.58
C GLN A 47 21.27 2.05 2.16
N ASP A 48 21.32 0.84 1.60
CA ASP A 48 21.99 0.59 0.31
C ASP A 48 21.16 1.02 -0.91
N TRP A 49 19.83 1.07 -0.83
CA TRP A 49 18.99 1.45 -1.99
C TRP A 49 19.00 2.96 -2.26
N TYR A 50 19.22 3.79 -1.23
CA TYR A 50 19.13 5.25 -1.31
C TYR A 50 20.48 5.93 -1.58
N GLN A 51 21.58 5.40 -1.03
CA GLN A 51 22.89 6.07 -1.08
C GLN A 51 23.50 6.19 -2.49
N TYR A 52 23.06 5.39 -3.46
CA TYR A 52 23.67 5.38 -4.80
C TYR A 52 22.99 6.28 -5.84
N ARG A 53 21.85 6.94 -5.57
CA ARG A 53 21.02 7.50 -6.67
C ARG A 53 20.35 8.87 -6.47
N LEU A 54 20.66 9.63 -5.43
CA LEU A 54 19.99 10.93 -5.25
C LEU A 54 20.26 11.96 -6.35
N ALA A 55 21.45 11.92 -6.98
CA ALA A 55 21.74 12.81 -8.11
C ALA A 55 20.99 12.41 -9.39
N ASP A 56 20.62 11.14 -9.51
CA ASP A 56 20.14 10.52 -10.74
C ASP A 56 18.65 10.18 -10.69
N VAL A 57 17.92 10.68 -9.70
CA VAL A 57 16.51 10.35 -9.46
C VAL A 57 15.70 11.60 -9.22
N LEU A 58 14.54 11.66 -9.88
CA LEU A 58 13.50 12.63 -9.57
C LEU A 58 12.46 12.00 -8.65
N LEU A 59 12.19 12.68 -7.54
CA LEU A 59 11.20 12.28 -6.54
C LEU A 59 10.06 13.29 -6.51
N LEU A 60 8.82 12.79 -6.57
CA LEU A 60 7.62 13.60 -6.42
C LEU A 60 6.67 12.96 -5.40
N PRO A 61 5.92 13.78 -4.64
CA PRO A 61 4.85 13.27 -3.82
C PRO A 61 3.75 12.66 -4.68
N PRO A 62 3.23 11.47 -4.31
CA PRO A 62 2.08 10.91 -4.98
C PRO A 62 0.81 11.67 -4.57
N LYS A 63 -0.23 11.54 -5.40
CA LYS A 63 -1.58 11.96 -5.03
C LYS A 63 -2.22 10.85 -4.19
N ILE A 64 -2.60 11.17 -2.97
CA ILE A 64 -3.28 10.27 -2.03
C ILE A 64 -4.76 10.66 -1.91
N GLN A 65 -5.63 9.67 -2.01
CA GLN A 65 -7.07 9.79 -1.73
C GLN A 65 -7.43 8.74 -0.69
N VAL A 66 -8.07 9.16 0.40
CA VAL A 66 -8.52 8.28 1.48
C VAL A 66 -10.02 8.41 1.61
N ASP A 67 -10.71 7.28 1.63
CA ASP A 67 -12.15 7.19 1.82
C ASP A 67 -12.46 6.07 2.82
N ASP A 68 -12.91 6.46 4.01
CA ASP A 68 -13.10 5.61 5.20
C ASP A 68 -11.91 4.68 5.52
N CYS A 69 -11.96 3.44 5.03
CA CYS A 69 -10.95 2.40 5.24
C CYS A 69 -10.21 2.05 3.95
N THR A 70 -10.31 2.87 2.92
CA THR A 70 -9.65 2.63 1.63
C THR A 70 -8.70 3.77 1.30
N ILE A 71 -7.60 3.42 0.66
CA ILE A 71 -6.61 4.39 0.17
C ILE A 71 -6.27 4.08 -1.27
N ILE A 72 -6.22 5.15 -2.07
CA ILE A 72 -5.77 5.13 -3.46
C ILE A 72 -4.56 6.06 -3.56
N VAL A 73 -3.43 5.51 -4.02
CA VAL A 73 -2.20 6.28 -4.23
C VAL A 73 -1.80 6.20 -5.70
N THR A 74 -1.53 7.37 -6.28
CA THR A 74 -1.28 7.52 -7.72
C THR A 74 -0.11 8.46 -7.99
N CYS A 75 0.70 8.12 -8.99
CA CYS A 75 1.67 9.07 -9.54
C CYS A 75 1.02 9.91 -10.62
N SER A 76 1.20 11.23 -10.54
CA SER A 76 0.53 12.18 -11.45
C SER A 76 1.14 12.19 -12.86
N GLN A 77 2.33 11.61 -13.03
CA GLN A 77 3.09 11.57 -14.27
C GLN A 77 3.31 10.11 -14.68
N GLU A 78 3.09 9.79 -15.96
CA GLU A 78 3.10 8.42 -16.47
C GLU A 78 4.48 7.76 -16.45
N ASP A 79 5.56 8.54 -16.44
CA ASP A 79 6.94 8.07 -16.46
C ASP A 79 7.54 7.85 -15.07
N TYR A 80 6.77 8.12 -14.01
CA TYR A 80 7.17 7.83 -12.63
C TYR A 80 6.68 6.44 -12.22
N LEU A 81 7.53 5.76 -11.47
CA LEU A 81 7.27 4.48 -10.83
C LEU A 81 6.89 4.74 -9.38
N MET A 82 5.92 4.00 -8.86
CA MET A 82 5.52 4.09 -7.46
C MET A 82 6.33 3.11 -6.61
N TRP A 83 6.87 3.66 -5.53
CA TRP A 83 7.54 2.91 -4.48
C TRP A 83 6.81 3.09 -3.15
N VAL A 84 6.68 1.99 -2.39
CA VAL A 84 6.00 1.96 -1.09
C VAL A 84 6.92 1.35 -0.04
N PHE A 85 7.15 2.08 1.05
CA PHE A 85 7.87 1.62 2.24
C PHE A 85 6.86 1.12 3.25
N GLY A 86 6.73 -0.20 3.35
CA GLY A 86 5.67 -0.92 4.08
C GLY A 86 5.94 -1.16 5.56
N GLY A 87 7.09 -0.72 6.08
CA GLY A 87 7.60 -1.14 7.39
C GLY A 87 8.82 -2.02 7.22
N GLU A 88 8.65 -3.32 7.40
CA GLU A 88 9.73 -4.31 7.23
C GLU A 88 10.21 -4.44 5.77
N TRP A 89 9.30 -4.25 4.80
CA TRP A 89 9.57 -4.48 3.38
C TRP A 89 9.24 -3.26 2.51
N ASN A 90 9.98 -3.14 1.40
CA ASN A 90 9.74 -2.14 0.37
C ASN A 90 9.16 -2.80 -0.88
N TYR A 91 8.27 -2.09 -1.57
CA TYR A 91 7.52 -2.60 -2.71
C TYR A 91 7.63 -1.65 -3.90
N ASP A 92 8.06 -2.18 -5.04
CA ASP A 92 8.01 -1.51 -6.35
C ASP A 92 6.72 -1.93 -7.08
N LEU A 93 5.82 -0.96 -7.27
CA LEU A 93 4.54 -1.12 -7.95
C LEU A 93 4.60 -0.68 -9.42
N GLY A 94 5.75 -0.21 -9.90
CA GLY A 94 5.93 0.31 -11.24
C GLY A 94 4.94 1.44 -11.54
N HIS A 95 4.32 1.43 -12.71
CA HIS A 95 3.34 2.45 -13.14
C HIS A 95 1.91 2.21 -12.63
N GLN A 96 1.69 1.16 -11.84
CA GLN A 96 0.36 0.85 -11.33
C GLN A 96 -0.02 1.82 -10.21
N GLN A 97 -1.32 2.03 -9.99
CA GLN A 97 -1.83 2.70 -8.79
C GLN A 97 -1.89 1.71 -7.61
N LEU A 98 -1.75 2.21 -6.39
CA LEU A 98 -1.92 1.41 -5.18
C LEU A 98 -3.35 1.56 -4.72
N ASN A 99 -4.03 0.43 -4.55
CA ASN A 99 -5.29 0.35 -3.84
C ASN A 99 -5.08 -0.53 -2.62
N ALA A 100 -5.42 -0.02 -1.44
CA ALA A 100 -5.31 -0.78 -0.20
C ALA A 100 -6.50 -0.56 0.73
N ILE A 101 -6.76 -1.54 1.58
CA ILE A 101 -7.85 -1.54 2.56
C ILE A 101 -7.24 -1.62 3.96
N CYS A 102 -7.64 -0.71 4.84
CA CYS A 102 -7.23 -0.67 6.24
C CYS A 102 -8.03 -1.70 7.05
N HIS A 103 -7.33 -2.59 7.73
CA HIS A 103 -7.90 -3.45 8.75
C HIS A 103 -7.94 -2.70 10.09
N SER A 104 -9.14 -2.36 10.56
CA SER A 104 -9.31 -1.54 11.77
C SER A 104 -8.94 -2.25 13.09
N ALA A 105 -8.86 -3.59 13.10
CA ALA A 105 -8.51 -4.33 14.32
C ALA A 105 -7.03 -4.23 14.67
N ASN A 106 -6.15 -4.26 13.66
CA ASN A 106 -4.70 -4.27 13.80
C ASN A 106 -4.03 -3.03 13.17
N GLN A 107 -4.81 -2.15 12.55
CA GLN A 107 -4.36 -0.91 11.90
C GLN A 107 -3.30 -1.17 10.80
N THR A 108 -3.47 -2.27 10.05
CA THR A 108 -2.60 -2.62 8.91
C THR A 108 -3.31 -2.45 7.57
N TRP A 109 -2.56 -2.15 6.52
CA TRP A 109 -3.06 -2.09 5.15
C TRP A 109 -2.96 -3.44 4.45
N LEU A 110 -4.02 -3.85 3.77
CA LEU A 110 -4.03 -4.95 2.82
C LEU A 110 -4.02 -4.40 1.40
N MET A 111 -2.97 -4.68 0.64
CA MET A 111 -2.79 -4.22 -0.75
C MET A 111 -2.56 -5.38 -1.71
N ASP A 112 -2.90 -5.19 -2.98
CA ASP A 112 -2.51 -6.08 -4.07
C ASP A 112 -1.08 -5.73 -4.53
N TYR A 113 -0.23 -6.75 -4.65
CA TYR A 113 1.13 -6.65 -5.15
C TYR A 113 1.36 -7.67 -6.26
N LYS A 114 1.84 -7.20 -7.42
CA LYS A 114 2.28 -8.03 -8.57
C LYS A 114 1.33 -9.19 -8.92
N SER A 115 0.26 -8.89 -9.64
CA SER A 115 -0.67 -9.87 -10.23
C SER A 115 -1.52 -10.66 -9.21
N GLY A 116 -2.03 -9.99 -8.17
CA GLY A 116 -3.05 -10.55 -7.28
C GLY A 116 -2.54 -11.09 -5.94
N PHE A 117 -1.24 -10.95 -5.63
CA PHE A 117 -0.73 -11.37 -4.33
C PHE A 117 -1.03 -10.31 -3.28
N LEU A 118 -1.91 -10.65 -2.35
CA LEU A 118 -2.24 -9.77 -1.23
C LEU A 118 -1.06 -9.68 -0.23
N ARG A 119 -0.76 -8.46 0.19
CA ARG A 119 0.25 -8.13 1.19
C ARG A 119 -0.37 -7.31 2.30
N SER A 120 -0.13 -7.75 3.54
CA SER A 120 -0.44 -6.98 4.74
C SER A 120 0.80 -6.21 5.14
N ILE A 121 0.69 -4.89 5.26
CA ILE A 121 1.79 -3.98 5.59
C ILE A 121 1.38 -3.03 6.71
N GLU A 122 2.35 -2.57 7.50
CA GLU A 122 2.09 -1.78 8.71
C GLU A 122 1.77 -0.32 8.40
N LYS A 123 2.31 0.21 7.30
CA LYS A 123 2.16 1.61 6.89
C LYS A 123 2.32 1.75 5.39
N ILE A 124 1.75 2.80 4.81
CA ILE A 124 1.98 3.17 3.40
C ILE A 124 2.73 4.50 3.38
N ASN A 125 4.06 4.44 3.30
CA ASN A 125 4.85 5.61 2.97
C ASN A 125 5.21 5.51 1.50
N ALA A 126 4.65 6.36 0.64
CA ALA A 126 4.72 6.19 -0.80
C ALA A 126 5.39 7.38 -1.49
N VAL A 127 6.20 7.11 -2.51
CA VAL A 127 6.89 8.11 -3.33
C VAL A 127 6.76 7.79 -4.82
N CYS A 128 6.68 8.82 -5.66
CA CYS A 128 6.85 8.68 -7.09
C CYS A 128 8.32 8.87 -7.45
N TRP A 129 8.87 7.91 -8.16
CA TRP A 129 10.29 7.78 -8.47
C TRP A 129 10.52 7.74 -9.98
N LYS A 130 11.43 8.57 -10.50
CA LYS A 130 11.88 8.49 -11.89
C LYS A 130 13.41 8.43 -11.95
N ASP A 131 13.92 7.37 -12.54
CA ASP A 131 15.35 7.17 -12.78
C ASP A 131 15.77 7.96 -14.04
N MET A 132 16.69 8.92 -13.87
CA MET A 132 17.22 9.74 -14.96
C MET A 132 18.23 8.98 -15.83
N LEU A 133 18.82 7.88 -15.34
CA LEU A 133 19.81 7.08 -16.08
C LEU A 133 19.20 6.09 -17.07
N ARG A 134 17.89 5.81 -17.02
CA ARG A 134 17.23 4.92 -17.99
C ARG A 134 17.22 5.49 -19.43
N ASN A 135 17.57 6.76 -19.60
CA ASN A 135 17.71 7.38 -20.93
C ASN A 135 19.10 7.16 -21.57
N CYS A 136 20.06 6.55 -20.86
CA CYS A 136 21.32 6.15 -21.44
C CYS A 136 21.16 4.82 -22.20
N SER A 137 20.53 4.87 -23.37
CA SER A 137 20.74 3.83 -24.39
C SER A 137 22.18 3.99 -24.88
N CYS A 138 23.12 3.22 -24.33
CA CYS A 138 24.46 3.11 -24.94
C CYS A 138 24.26 2.62 -26.38
N PRO A 139 24.61 3.39 -27.43
CA PRO A 139 24.64 2.86 -28.77
C PRO A 139 25.70 1.76 -28.79
N ILE A 140 25.28 0.51 -29.01
CA ILE A 140 26.21 -0.58 -29.28
C ILE A 140 26.87 -0.26 -30.63
N HIS A 141 28.04 0.36 -30.60
CA HIS A 141 28.90 0.41 -31.77
C HIS A 141 29.44 -1.00 -31.99
N GLN A 142 28.79 -1.76 -32.88
CA GLN A 142 29.38 -2.99 -33.39
C GLN A 142 30.64 -2.63 -34.18
N LEU A 143 31.81 -2.76 -33.55
CA LEU A 143 33.07 -2.74 -34.25
C LEU A 143 33.12 -4.01 -35.11
N LYS A 144 32.93 -3.84 -36.42
CA LYS A 144 33.30 -4.86 -37.42
C LYS A 144 34.83 -5.01 -37.37
N GLY A 145 35.32 -5.91 -36.54
CA GLY A 145 36.72 -6.27 -36.45
C GLY A 145 36.84 -7.62 -35.76
N GLY A 146 37.35 -8.62 -36.47
CA GLY A 146 37.31 -10.03 -36.09
C GLY A 146 38.10 -10.39 -34.82
N LEU A 147 37.61 -11.48 -34.22
CA LEU A 147 38.19 -12.34 -33.17
C LEU A 147 38.55 -11.70 -31.80
N ASN A 148 37.97 -12.34 -30.78
CA ASN A 148 38.23 -12.26 -29.34
C ASN A 148 37.51 -11.16 -28.56
N SER A 149 36.27 -11.51 -28.16
CA SER A 149 35.45 -10.80 -27.19
C SER A 149 36.17 -10.65 -25.85
N THR A 150 36.75 -9.46 -25.61
CA THR A 150 37.06 -8.98 -24.26
C THR A 150 36.09 -7.84 -23.98
N LEU A 151 35.15 -8.06 -23.07
CA LEU A 151 34.21 -7.02 -22.63
C LEU A 151 34.98 -6.04 -21.75
N ILE A 152 35.29 -4.85 -22.28
CA ILE A 152 35.81 -3.73 -21.50
C ILE A 152 34.63 -2.79 -21.27
N PHE A 153 34.21 -2.67 -20.01
CA PHE A 153 33.32 -1.60 -19.56
C PHE A 153 34.19 -0.37 -19.29
N SER A 154 33.90 0.74 -19.96
CA SER A 154 34.45 2.06 -19.65
C SER A 154 33.49 2.82 -18.76
#